data_AF-A0A966XN41-F1
#
_entry.id   AF-A0A966XN41-F1
#
_cell.length_a   1.000
_cell.length_b   1.000
_cell.length_c   1.000
_cell.angle_alpha   90.00
_cell.angle_beta   90.00
_cell.angle_gamma   90.00
#
_symmetry.space_group_name_H-M   'P 1'
#
loop_
_entity.id
_entity.type
_entity.pdbx_description
1 polymer ?
#
loop_
_entity_poly.entity_id
_entity_poly.type
_entity_poly.pdbx_seq_one_letter_code
_entity_poly.pdbx_strand_id
1 'polypeptide(L)'
;MNDEVFLKRLEKEAERQEAFEHELLKTAALRKLFFIEFGYSPVTHEQLFVWGKDKFPNSIDPYSVLTQDEIVQVWEDAEDPKLQ
;
A
#
# COMPACT_ATOMS: atom_id res chain seq x y z
N MET A 1 -36.34 4.01 -0.50
CA MET A 1 -35.60 5.17 -1.06
C MET A 1 -34.40 5.57 -0.19
N ASN A 2 -34.39 5.32 1.14
CA ASN A 2 -33.19 5.51 1.97
C ASN A 2 -32.16 4.37 1.85
N ASP A 3 -32.61 3.13 1.65
CA ASP A 3 -31.72 1.96 1.66
C ASP A 3 -30.77 1.93 0.45
N GLU A 4 -31.23 2.34 -0.75
CA GLU A 4 -30.37 2.42 -1.94
C GLU A 4 -29.27 3.49 -1.83
N VAL A 5 -29.54 4.60 -1.14
CA VAL A 5 -28.55 5.66 -0.90
C VAL A 5 -27.54 5.22 0.16
N PHE A 6 -28.00 4.47 1.18
CA PHE A 6 -27.13 3.90 2.19
C PHE A 6 -26.22 2.81 1.60
N LEU A 7 -26.75 1.91 0.77
CA LEU A 7 -25.98 0.89 0.06
C LEU A 7 -24.91 1.51 -0.84
N LYS A 8 -25.26 2.51 -1.66
CA LYS A 8 -24.27 3.21 -2.51
C LYS A 8 -23.16 3.92 -1.72
N ARG A 9 -23.46 4.39 -0.50
CA ARG A 9 -22.44 4.98 0.38
C ARG A 9 -21.53 3.92 0.96
N LEU A 10 -22.08 2.77 1.37
CA LEU A 10 -21.29 1.63 1.84
C LEU A 10 -20.37 1.09 0.75
N GLU A 11 -20.88 0.90 -0.47
CA GLU A 11 -20.08 0.46 -1.61
C GLU A 11 -18.91 1.41 -1.88
N LYS A 12 -19.17 2.72 -1.91
CA LYS A 12 -18.13 3.72 -2.13
C LYS A 12 -17.09 3.77 -1.01
N GLU A 13 -17.49 3.49 0.22
CA GLU A 13 -16.55 3.44 1.35
C GLU A 13 -15.69 2.17 1.29
N ALA A 14 -16.29 1.04 0.88
CA ALA A 14 -15.56 -0.21 0.66
C ALA A 14 -14.54 -0.09 -0.49
N GLU A 15 -14.91 0.51 -1.62
CA GLU A 15 -13.99 0.77 -2.73
C GLU A 15 -12.80 1.65 -2.31
N ARG A 16 -13.04 2.64 -1.43
CA ARG A 16 -11.97 3.50 -0.90
C ARG A 16 -11.05 2.74 0.03
N GLN A 17 -11.59 1.86 0.87
CA GLN A 17 -10.79 1.02 1.76
C GLN A 17 -9.91 0.07 0.95
N GLU A 18 -10.47 -0.61 -0.04
CA GLU A 18 -9.71 -1.51 -0.91
C GLU A 18 -8.59 -0.76 -1.68
N ALA A 19 -8.89 0.42 -2.21
CA ALA A 19 -7.89 1.25 -2.88
C ALA A 19 -6.77 1.69 -1.92
N PHE A 20 -7.12 2.02 -0.67
CA PHE A 20 -6.16 2.42 0.35
C PHE A 20 -5.25 1.26 0.79
N GLU A 21 -5.83 0.09 1.07
CA GLU A 21 -5.09 -1.14 1.40
C GLU A 21 -4.11 -1.52 0.29
N HIS A 22 -4.56 -1.43 -0.96
CA HIS A 22 -3.73 -1.73 -2.11
C HIS A 22 -2.55 -0.76 -2.26
N GLU A 23 -2.75 0.54 -2.03
CA GLU A 23 -1.66 1.53 -2.04
C GLU A 23 -0.68 1.36 -0.86
N LEU A 24 -1.16 0.93 0.31
CA LEU A 24 -0.34 0.55 1.45
C LEU A 24 0.61 -0.59 1.11
N LEU A 25 0.07 -1.68 0.55
CA LEU A 25 0.84 -2.84 0.14
C LEU A 25 1.84 -2.51 -0.97
N LYS A 26 1.45 -1.70 -1.96
CA LYS A 26 2.39 -1.20 -2.97
C LYS A 26 3.54 -0.42 -2.37
N THR A 27 3.24 0.48 -1.42
CA THR A 27 4.27 1.28 -0.76
C THR A 27 5.24 0.39 0.01
N ALA A 28 4.75 -0.61 0.73
CA ALA A 28 5.57 -1.57 1.44
C ALA A 28 6.44 -2.41 0.49
N ALA A 29 5.87 -2.89 -0.61
CA ALA A 29 6.59 -3.64 -1.64
C ALA A 29 7.70 -2.79 -2.30
N LEU A 30 7.41 -1.52 -2.62
CA LEU A 30 8.42 -0.59 -3.13
C LEU A 30 9.54 -0.35 -2.11
N ARG A 31 9.22 -0.17 -0.82
CA ARG A 31 10.24 -0.02 0.24
C ARG A 31 11.17 -1.23 0.31
N LYS A 32 10.61 -2.43 0.26
CA LYS A 32 11.38 -3.68 0.27
C LYS A 32 12.32 -3.77 -0.93
N LEU A 33 11.79 -3.52 -2.14
CA LEU A 33 12.60 -3.57 -3.36
C LEU A 33 13.68 -2.47 -3.37
N PHE A 34 13.36 -1.27 -2.88
CA PHE A 34 14.33 -0.19 -2.74
C PHE A 34 15.46 -0.58 -1.78
N PHE A 35 15.11 -1.16 -0.62
CA PHE A 35 16.08 -1.63 0.35
C PHE A 35 16.98 -2.74 -0.23
N ILE A 36 16.43 -3.63 -1.05
CA ILE A 36 17.21 -4.67 -1.74
C ILE A 36 18.20 -4.05 -2.74
N GLU A 37 17.81 -3.01 -3.49
CA GLU A 37 18.68 -2.36 -4.49
C GLU A 37 19.79 -1.52 -3.84
N PHE A 38 19.47 -0.77 -2.78
CA PHE A 38 20.38 0.24 -2.23
C PHE A 38 20.95 -0.08 -0.84
N GLY A 39 20.39 -1.04 -0.12
CA GLY A 39 20.79 -1.41 1.24
C GLY A 39 20.36 -0.43 2.35
N TYR A 40 19.51 0.54 2.04
CA TYR A 40 18.96 1.49 3.01
C TYR A 40 17.49 1.83 2.70
N SER A 41 16.77 2.36 3.69
CA SER A 41 15.36 2.75 3.53
C SER A 41 15.22 4.13 2.88
N PRO A 42 14.23 4.36 2.00
CA PRO A 42 14.02 5.67 1.39
C PRO A 42 13.73 6.72 2.47
N VAL A 43 14.33 7.91 2.32
CA VAL A 43 14.21 8.99 3.31
C VAL A 43 12.82 9.61 3.29
N THR A 44 12.20 9.66 2.09
CA THR A 44 10.87 10.22 1.90
C THR A 44 10.02 9.31 1.03
N HIS A 45 8.70 9.44 1.18
CA HIS A 45 7.74 8.76 0.32
C HIS A 45 7.89 9.19 -1.15
N GLU A 46 8.21 10.46 -1.40
CA GLU A 46 8.42 10.98 -2.76
C GLU A 46 9.62 10.33 -3.46
N GLN A 47 10.75 10.16 -2.76
CA GLN A 47 11.93 9.48 -3.30
C GLN A 47 11.57 8.05 -3.75
N LEU A 48 10.82 7.33 -2.91
CA LEU A 48 10.36 5.98 -3.22
C LEU A 48 9.44 5.95 -4.43
N PHE A 49 8.50 6.91 -4.53
CA PHE A 49 7.54 6.96 -5.61
C PHE A 49 8.18 7.33 -6.95
N VAL A 50 9.13 8.27 -6.95
CA VAL A 50 9.89 8.65 -8.15
C VAL A 50 10.71 7.46 -8.65
N TRP A 51 11.45 6.80 -7.76
CA TRP A 51 12.19 5.59 -8.10
C TRP A 51 11.27 4.47 -8.58
N GLY A 52 10.14 4.25 -7.90
CA GLY A 52 9.17 3.24 -8.27
C GLY A 52 8.57 3.45 -9.66
N LYS A 53 8.25 4.71 -10.02
CA LYS A 53 7.76 5.05 -11.36
C LYS A 53 8.80 4.84 -12.45
N ASP A 54 10.07 5.12 -12.16
CA ASP A 54 11.18 4.93 -13.10
C ASP A 54 11.46 3.44 -13.35
N LYS A 55 11.52 2.64 -12.28
CA LYS A 55 11.83 1.19 -12.36
C LYS A 55 10.64 0.34 -12.79
N PHE A 56 9.43 0.70 -12.38
CA PHE A 56 8.22 -0.08 -12.58
C PHE A 56 7.13 0.78 -13.26
N PRO A 57 7.32 1.14 -14.54
CA PRO A 57 6.38 2.01 -15.26
C PRO A 57 4.98 1.40 -15.42
N ASN A 58 4.89 0.07 -15.38
CA ASN A 58 3.62 -0.68 -15.49
C ASN A 58 3.00 -1.02 -14.12
N SER A 59 3.46 -0.38 -13.04
CA SER A 59 3.15 -0.73 -11.65
C SER A 59 3.78 -2.06 -11.20
N ILE A 60 3.69 -2.31 -9.89
CA ILE A 60 4.15 -3.55 -9.26
C ILE A 60 2.95 -4.30 -8.70
N ASP A 61 3.03 -5.63 -8.72
CA ASP A 61 2.13 -6.48 -7.95
C ASP A 61 2.73 -6.70 -6.55
N PRO A 62 2.17 -6.10 -5.48
CA PRO A 62 2.73 -6.23 -4.14
C PRO A 62 2.70 -7.67 -3.61
N TYR A 63 1.74 -8.50 -4.06
CA TYR A 63 1.62 -9.90 -3.64
C TYR A 63 2.73 -10.80 -4.20
N SER A 64 3.38 -10.36 -5.29
CA SER A 64 4.54 -11.05 -5.85
C SER A 64 5.86 -10.72 -5.13
N VAL A 65 5.86 -9.69 -4.29
CA VAL A 65 7.06 -9.12 -3.65
C VAL A 65 7.06 -9.38 -2.13
N LEU A 66 5.90 -9.20 -1.50
CA LEU A 66 5.72 -9.37 -0.06
C LEU A 66 5.37 -10.82 0.28
N THR A 67 5.89 -11.31 1.39
CA THR A 67 5.44 -12.56 1.99
C THR A 67 4.12 -12.35 2.72
N GLN A 68 3.43 -13.45 3.03
CA GLN A 68 2.19 -13.39 3.81
C GLN A 68 2.40 -12.71 5.16
N ASP A 69 3.50 -13.00 5.85
CA ASP A 69 3.82 -12.37 7.15
C ASP A 69 4.05 -10.86 7.02
N GLU A 70 4.72 -10.42 5.95
CA GLU A 70 4.93 -8.99 5.69
C GLU A 70 3.63 -8.27 5.35
N ILE A 71 2.71 -8.92 4.61
CA ILE A 71 1.39 -8.37 4.32
C ILE A 71 0.59 -8.16 5.62
N VAL A 72 0.60 -9.16 6.51
CA VAL A 72 -0.06 -9.06 7.82
C VAL A 72 0.51 -7.91 8.63
N GLN A 73 1.84 -7.79 8.69
CA GLN A 73 2.50 -6.69 9.40
C GLN A 73 2.15 -5.31 8.85
N VAL A 74 2.05 -5.15 7.52
CA VAL A 74 1.63 -3.88 6.92
C VAL A 74 0.21 -3.49 7.34
N TRP A 75 -0.68 -4.46 7.51
CA TRP A 75 -2.04 -4.20 7.97
C TRP A 75 -2.07 -3.86 9.46
N GLU A 76 -1.31 -4.58 10.29
CA GLU A 76 -1.18 -4.29 11.72
C GLU A 76 -0.63 -2.86 11.95
N ASP A 77 0.39 -2.45 11.20
CA ASP A 77 0.97 -1.11 11.24
C ASP A 77 -0.01 -0.01 10.79
N ALA A 78 -0.93 -0.34 9.88
CA ALA A 78 -1.94 0.61 9.41
C ALA A 78 -3.08 0.80 10.42
N GLU A 79 -3.39 -0.23 11.21
CA GLU A 79 -4.40 -0.19 12.27
C GLU A 79 -3.89 0.50 13.55
N ASP A 80 -2.59 0.42 13.85
CA ASP A 80 -1.99 1.08 15.02
C ASP A 80 -0.87 2.09 14.66
N PRO A 81 -1.23 3.32 14.26
CA PRO A 81 -0.25 4.37 13.94
C PRO A 81 0.55 4.87 15.16
N LYS A 82 0.33 4.35 16.38
CA LYS A 82 1.05 4.77 17.59
C LYS A 82 2.28 3.93 17.92
N LEU A 83 2.56 2.87 17.16
CA LEU A 83 3.74 2.02 17.34
C LEU A 83 4.93 2.40 16.44
N GLN A 84 4.79 3.43 15.59
CA GLN A 84 5.86 3.96 14.73
C GLN A 84 6.61 5.16 15.34
#